data_AF-A0A351QCI1-F1
#
_entry.id   AF-A0A351QCI1-F1
#
_cell.length_a   1.000
_cell.length_b   1.000
_cell.length_c   1.000
_cell.angle_alpha   90.00
_cell.angle_beta   90.00
_cell.angle_gamma   90.00
#
_symmetry.space_group_name_H-M   'P 1'
#
loop_
_entity.id
_entity.type
_entity.pdbx_description
1 polymer ?
#
loop_
_entity_poly.entity_id
_entity_poly.type
_entity_poly.pdbx_seq_one_letter_code
_entity_poly.pdbx_strand_id
1 'polypeptide(L)' 'MSTNVPELFGSMVFNQKVMKERLPKETFKALKKTLDDGEPLKIDVANQVAHAMKEWA' A
#
# COMPACT_ATOMS: atom_id res chain seq x y z
N MET A 1 -22.05 -21.72 -7.28
CA MET A 1 -21.03 -20.70 -7.58
C MET A 1 -19.78 -21.09 -6.81
N SER A 2 -18.70 -21.44 -7.50
CA SER A 2 -17.45 -21.83 -6.84
C SER A 2 -16.81 -20.57 -6.29
N THR A 3 -16.86 -20.41 -4.96
CA THR A 3 -16.24 -19.29 -4.27
C THR A 3 -14.72 -19.44 -4.41
N ASN A 4 -14.09 -18.66 -5.30
CA ASN A 4 -12.64 -18.61 -5.41
C ASN A 4 -12.07 -17.88 -4.20
N VAL A 5 -11.84 -18.63 -3.12
CA VAL A 5 -11.24 -18.15 -1.87
C VAL A 5 -9.94 -17.36 -2.09
N PRO A 6 -9.03 -17.71 -3.03
CA PRO A 6 -7.82 -16.91 -3.28
C PRO A 6 -8.10 -15.51 -3.85
N GLU A 7 -9.20 -15.34 -4.59
CA GLU A 7 -9.57 -14.04 -5.17
C GLU A 7 -10.28 -13.14 -4.15
N LEU A 8 -10.96 -13.74 -3.16
CA LEU A 8 -11.55 -13.03 -2.02
C LEU A 8 -10.51 -12.72 -0.94
N PHE A 9 -9.51 -13.58 -0.77
CA PHE A 9 -8.47 -13.41 0.22
C PHE A 9 -7.52 -12.27 -0.18
N GLY A 10 -7.58 -11.17 0.57
CA GLY A 10 -6.71 -10.02 0.33
C GLY A 10 -7.16 -9.10 -0.82
N SER A 11 -8.41 -9.21 -1.28
CA SER A 11 -9.00 -8.24 -2.22
C SER A 11 -9.45 -6.94 -1.54
N MET A 12 -9.83 -7.02 -0.26
CA MET A 12 -10.21 -5.87 0.58
C MET A 12 -9.07 -5.42 1.51
N VAL A 13 -7.82 -5.55 1.07
CA VAL A 13 -6.67 -5.02 1.81
C VAL A 13 -5.78 -4.20 0.90
N PHE A 14 -5.21 -3.14 1.45
CA PHE A 14 -4.22 -2.29 0.77
C PHE A 14 -2.88 -3.04 0.68
N ASN A 15 -2.83 -4.10 -0.14
CA ASN A 15 -1.65 -4.94 -0.32
C ASN A 15 -0.58 -4.24 -1.17
N GLN A 16 0.61 -4.85 -1.27
CA GLN A 16 1.71 -4.30 -2.07
C GLN A 16 1.38 -4.06 -3.55
N LYS A 17 0.46 -4.84 -4.13
CA LYS A 17 0.03 -4.65 -5.53
C LYS A 17 -0.79 -3.36 -5.65
N VAL A 18 -1.79 -3.18 -4.79
CA VAL A 18 -2.59 -1.94 -4.71
C VAL A 18 -1.70 -0.74 -4.40
N MET A 19 -0.80 -0.88 -3.42
CA MET A 19 0.19 0.15 -3.10
C MET A 19 1.02 0.54 -4.32
N LYS A 20 1.49 -0.42 -5.13
CA LYS A 20 2.30 -0.14 -6.32
C LYS A 20 1.51 0.50 -7.46
N GLU A 21 0.22 0.20 -7.57
CA GLU A 21 -0.68 0.79 -8.57
C GLU A 21 -1.14 2.20 -8.18
N ARG A 22 -1.35 2.46 -6.88
CA ARG A 22 -1.90 3.72 -6.37
C ARG A 22 -0.85 4.71 -5.90
N LEU A 23 0.27 4.25 -5.33
CA LEU A 23 1.32 5.13 -4.80
C LEU A 23 2.34 5.49 -5.89
N PRO A 24 2.87 6.72 -5.84
CA PRO A 24 4.03 7.09 -6.66
C PRO A 24 5.22 6.18 -6.37
N LYS A 25 6.06 5.94 -7.39
CA LYS A 25 7.27 5.12 -7.27
C LYS A 25 8.17 5.54 -6.11
N GLU A 26 8.30 6.85 -5.89
CA GLU A 26 9.14 7.40 -4.81
C GLU A 26 8.56 7.10 -3.44
N THR A 27 7.26 7.31 -3.25
CA THR A 27 6.53 7.03 -2.02
C THR A 27 6.53 5.55 -1.69
N PHE A 28 6.28 4.68 -2.67
CA PHE A 28 6.37 3.23 -2.50
C PHE A 28 7.78 2.79 -2.10
N LYS A 29 8.81 3.37 -2.74
CA LYS A 29 10.22 3.06 -2.42
C LYS A 29 10.61 3.54 -1.02
N ALA A 30 10.17 4.73 -0.61
CA ALA A 30 10.43 5.27 0.72
C ALA A 30 9.70 4.48 1.81
N LEU A 31 8.43 4.11 1.57
CA LEU A 31 7.66 3.24 2.47
C LEU A 31 8.34 1.87 2.59
N LYS A 32 8.78 1.28 1.47
CA LYS A 32 9.48 0.00 1.47
C LYS A 32 10.80 0.06 2.24
N LYS A 33 11.57 1.13 2.11
CA LYS A 33 12.79 1.35 2.92
C LYS A 33 12.47 1.48 4.41
N THR A 34 11.43 2.22 4.77
CA THR A 34 10.95 2.34 6.16
C THR A 34 10.61 0.95 6.73
N LEU A 35 9.99 0.08 5.94
CA LEU A 35 9.62 -1.28 6.33
C LEU A 35 10.83 -2.24 6.43
N ASP A 36 11.80 -2.11 5.53
CA ASP A 36 12.94 -3.04 5.40
C ASP A 36 14.13 -2.64 6.30
N ASP A 37 14.46 -1.35 6.31
CA ASP A 37 15.62 -0.75 6.98
C ASP A 37 15.25 -0.19 8.37
N GLY A 38 13.96 -0.10 8.69
CA GLY A 38 13.48 0.49 9.94
C GLY A 38 13.66 2.01 10.01
N GLU A 39 13.87 2.67 8.88
CA GLU A 39 14.00 4.13 8.80
C GLU A 39 12.71 4.83 9.30
N PRO A 40 12.79 6.05 9.86
CA PRO A 40 11.62 6.81 10.25
C PRO A 40 10.76 7.19 9.04
N LEU A 41 9.46 6.95 9.15
CA LEU A 41 8.50 7.29 8.10
C LEU A 41 8.41 8.81 7.95
N LYS A 42 8.79 9.31 6.78
CA LYS A 42 8.68 10.75 6.47
C LYS A 42 7.21 11.16 6.44
N ILE A 43 6.91 12.31 7.03
CA ILE A 43 5.55 12.85 7.09
C ILE A 43 4.92 13.04 5.71
N ASP A 44 5.72 13.44 4.72
CA ASP A 44 5.29 13.60 3.33
C ASP A 44 4.81 12.26 2.72
N VAL A 45 5.60 11.20 2.91
CA VAL A 45 5.26 9.82 2.50
C VAL A 45 4.02 9.33 3.23
N ALA A 46 3.91 9.62 4.54
CA ALA A 46 2.74 9.25 5.34
C ALA A 46 1.46 9.92 4.83
N ASN A 47 1.50 11.21 4.49
CA ASN A 47 0.37 11.94 3.91
C ASN A 47 -0.06 11.35 2.57
N GLN A 48 0.90 11.00 1.71
CA GLN A 48 0.61 10.39 0.42
C GLN A 48 -0.01 8.99 0.57
N VAL A 49 0.51 8.18 1.49
CA VAL A 49 -0.07 6.86 1.79
C VAL A 49 -1.48 7.02 2.36
N ALA A 50 -1.71 7.96 3.28
CA ALA A 50 -3.02 8.23 3.85
C ALA A 50 -4.03 8.68 2.78
N HIS A 51 -3.61 9.55 1.84
CA HIS A 51 -4.46 9.95 0.72
C HIS A 51 -4.81 8.76 -0.18
N ALA A 52 -3.82 7.94 -0.55
CA ALA A 52 -4.05 6.76 -1.38
C ALA A 52 -4.93 5.71 -0.68
N MET A 53 -4.80 5.54 0.64
CA MET A 53 -5.68 4.69 1.43
C MET A 53 -7.12 5.20 1.44
N LYS A 54 -7.31 6.52 1.54
CA LYS A 54 -8.63 7.16 1.45
C LYS A 54 -9.26 7.01 0.06
N GLU A 55 -8.48 7.07 -1.01
CA GLU A 55 -8.98 6.87 -2.38
C GLU A 55 -9.21 5.40 -2.75
N TRP A 56 -8.60 4.48 -2.01
CA TRP A 56 -8.76 3.05 -2.22
C TRP A 56 -9.95 2.47 -1.45
N ALA A 57 -10.23 3.00 -0.27
CA ALA A 57 -11.39 2.65 0.56
C ALA A 57 -12.69 3.27 0.01
#